data_AF-A0A2N3ALU0-F1
#
_entry.id   AF-A0A2N3ALU0-F1
#
_cell.length_a   1.000
_cell.length_b   1.000
_cell.length_c   1.000
_cell.angle_alpha   90.00
_cell.angle_beta   90.00
_cell.angle_gamma   90.00
#
_symmetry.space_group_name_H-M   'P 1'
#
loop_
_entity.id
_entity.type
_entity.pdbx_description
1 polymer ?
#
loop_
_entity_poly.entity_id
_entity_poly.type
_entity_poly.pdbx_seq_one_letter_code
_entity_poly.pdbx_strand_id
1 'polypeptide(L)'
;MGRDLTLYPSKASKKELKNLVESLGFVKCSHLWDWPKGTLNYSWFDMEDFKSIDGVSADIYPIKEDKKDKTDNVWALHVRNLFSASFYDVKMLNRLLREARKKFGGTIYGDYGKNRYAPLWEDTSTPISRGISMVYEEVLNRIKKVEFSIPDPKINYESKENDDLTFITSLNQMDPTRDLYNGLVPFAVSAFEFFFSQIFQILLKYDDYSIEKLKNYNQKIDFYDLLLIKENKKTIEGVIAGNYSFQNINQINKAFKEWLGTDIRSILFKKKKIGKNVAFLENKISEIINFRHKIIHHFLFDNELTREKLINIFSTIKISFKEVVNALEDKYSIKIENHS
;
A
#
# COMPACT_ATOMS: atom_id res chain seq x y z
N MET A 1 -16.40 -1.98 7.06
CA MET A 1 -16.90 -1.36 8.31
C MET A 1 -15.94 -0.24 8.70
N GLY A 2 -16.45 0.88 9.22
CA GLY A 2 -15.67 2.05 9.65
C GLY A 2 -15.98 2.44 11.08
N ARG A 3 -15.44 3.57 11.52
CA ARG A 3 -15.83 4.25 12.76
C ARG A 3 -16.64 5.47 12.38
N ASP A 4 -17.89 5.52 12.80
CA ASP A 4 -18.85 6.55 12.43
C ASP A 4 -19.30 7.31 13.69
N LEU A 5 -18.96 8.60 13.75
CA LEU A 5 -19.24 9.46 14.91
C LEU A 5 -19.87 10.77 14.44
N THR A 6 -20.92 11.21 15.13
CA THR A 6 -21.66 12.43 14.80
C THR A 6 -21.76 13.33 16.02
N LEU A 7 -21.26 14.55 15.90
CA LEU A 7 -21.53 15.62 16.85
C LEU A 7 -22.81 16.36 16.46
N TYR A 8 -23.73 16.42 17.40
CA TYR A 8 -24.90 17.30 17.38
C TYR A 8 -24.57 18.50 18.28
N PRO A 9 -23.99 19.59 17.72
CA PRO A 9 -23.58 20.74 18.52
C PRO A 9 -24.80 21.42 19.14
N SER A 10 -24.65 22.08 20.28
CA SER A 10 -25.75 22.86 20.89
C SER A 10 -25.92 24.21 20.21
N LYS A 11 -24.83 24.78 19.68
CA LYS A 11 -24.86 26.01 18.87
C LYS A 11 -23.77 25.96 17.80
N ALA A 12 -24.13 25.97 16.52
CA ALA A 12 -23.16 26.18 15.45
C ALA A 12 -23.84 26.51 14.12
N SER A 13 -23.38 27.56 13.45
CA SER A 13 -23.72 27.79 12.06
C SER A 13 -22.88 26.91 11.12
N LYS A 14 -23.41 26.67 9.90
CA LYS A 14 -22.67 26.01 8.81
C LYS A 14 -21.29 26.62 8.57
N LYS A 15 -21.20 27.95 8.60
CA LYS A 15 -19.95 28.69 8.33
C LYS A 15 -18.92 28.47 9.43
N GLU A 16 -19.35 28.42 10.69
CA GLU A 16 -18.43 28.19 11.81
C GLU A 16 -17.89 26.76 11.84
N LEU A 17 -18.74 25.77 11.56
CA LEU A 17 -18.30 24.37 11.40
C LEU A 17 -17.34 24.24 10.23
N LYS A 18 -17.65 24.85 9.09
CA LYS A 18 -16.77 24.90 7.92
C LYS A 18 -15.39 25.46 8.29
N ASN A 19 -15.36 26.65 8.90
CA ASN A 19 -14.10 27.32 9.23
C ASN A 19 -13.27 26.48 10.21
N LEU A 20 -13.90 25.78 11.15
CA LEU A 20 -13.20 24.88 12.06
C LEU A 20 -12.57 23.70 11.30
N VAL A 21 -13.34 23.03 10.46
CA VAL A 21 -12.89 21.87 9.68
C VAL A 21 -11.71 22.27 8.78
N GLU A 22 -11.84 23.36 8.01
CA GLU A 22 -10.77 23.88 7.14
C GLU A 22 -9.53 24.30 7.95
N SER A 23 -9.69 24.88 9.14
CA SER A 23 -8.55 25.26 10.00
C SER A 23 -7.73 24.08 10.52
N LEU A 24 -8.31 22.87 10.50
CA LEU A 24 -7.63 21.63 10.86
C LEU A 24 -6.98 20.93 9.64
N GLY A 25 -6.98 21.58 8.47
CA GLY A 25 -6.33 21.07 7.26
C GLY A 25 -7.19 20.13 6.42
N PHE A 26 -8.49 20.05 6.70
CA PHE A 26 -9.42 19.29 5.87
C PHE A 26 -9.65 20.02 4.54
N VAL A 27 -9.61 19.26 3.44
CA VAL A 27 -9.82 19.77 2.08
C VAL A 27 -11.20 19.35 1.60
N LYS A 28 -11.92 20.27 0.96
CA LYS A 28 -13.26 20.01 0.43
C LYS A 28 -13.19 18.95 -0.67
N CYS A 29 -14.09 17.98 -0.62
CA CYS A 29 -14.14 16.88 -1.59
C CYS A 29 -15.59 16.57 -2.04
N SER A 30 -15.71 15.76 -3.09
CA SER A 30 -16.97 15.14 -3.49
C SER A 30 -17.18 13.84 -2.73
N HIS A 31 -18.43 13.51 -2.39
CA HIS A 31 -18.80 12.25 -1.77
C HIS A 31 -19.75 11.48 -2.70
N LEU A 32 -19.60 10.15 -2.75
CA LEU A 32 -20.50 9.24 -3.44
C LEU A 32 -21.83 8.93 -2.70
N TRP A 33 -22.08 9.53 -1.54
CA TRP A 33 -23.21 9.19 -0.69
C TRP A 33 -24.30 10.26 -0.79
N ASP A 34 -25.56 9.82 -0.74
CA ASP A 34 -26.74 10.69 -0.81
C ASP A 34 -26.96 11.43 0.51
N TRP A 35 -26.12 12.43 0.76
CA TRP A 35 -26.30 13.37 1.85
C TRP A 35 -27.40 14.39 1.55
N PRO A 36 -28.10 14.94 2.57
CA PRO A 36 -29.10 15.97 2.37
C PRO A 36 -28.56 17.16 1.59
N LYS A 37 -29.44 17.80 0.80
CA LYS A 37 -29.09 18.98 0.02
C LYS A 37 -28.48 20.07 0.91
N GLY A 38 -27.32 20.57 0.50
CA GLY A 38 -26.58 21.60 1.23
C GLY A 38 -25.48 21.07 2.15
N THR A 39 -25.24 19.76 2.17
CA THR A 39 -24.10 19.16 2.89
C THR A 39 -22.76 19.61 2.31
N LEU A 40 -21.77 19.82 3.17
CA LEU A 40 -20.39 20.07 2.80
C LEU A 40 -19.54 18.87 3.22
N ASN A 41 -18.82 18.26 2.27
CA ASN A 41 -17.97 17.12 2.52
C ASN A 41 -16.50 17.53 2.47
N TYR A 42 -15.72 16.98 3.39
CA TYR A 42 -14.29 17.21 3.49
C TYR A 42 -13.55 15.92 3.77
N SER A 43 -12.30 15.88 3.34
CA SER A 43 -11.35 14.80 3.64
C SER A 43 -10.06 15.38 4.19
N TRP A 44 -9.47 14.67 5.14
CA TRP A 44 -8.14 14.92 5.66
C TRP A 44 -7.27 13.70 5.45
N PHE A 45 -6.04 13.91 4.99
CA PHE A 45 -5.04 12.88 4.79
C PHE A 45 -3.66 13.49 5.02
N ASP A 46 -2.83 12.81 5.82
CA ASP A 46 -1.45 13.24 6.12
C ASP A 46 -0.43 12.30 5.46
N MET A 47 0.21 12.81 4.40
CA MET A 47 1.24 12.09 3.65
C MET A 47 2.60 12.09 4.38
N GLU A 48 2.80 12.94 5.39
CA GLU A 48 4.06 13.05 6.10
C GLU A 48 4.30 11.82 6.97
N ASP A 49 5.53 11.28 6.91
CA ASP A 49 5.98 10.14 7.72
C ASP A 49 5.05 8.93 7.73
N PHE A 50 4.27 8.77 6.65
CA PHE A 50 3.27 7.72 6.49
C PHE A 50 2.28 7.67 7.67
N LYS A 51 1.93 8.83 8.22
CA LYS A 51 1.04 8.93 9.39
C LYS A 51 -0.36 8.45 9.05
N SER A 52 -0.89 8.84 7.89
CA SER A 52 -2.25 8.50 7.46
C SER A 52 -2.26 7.30 6.52
N ILE A 53 -3.22 6.38 6.71
CA ILE A 53 -3.44 5.22 5.83
C ILE A 53 -4.72 5.42 5.02
N ASP A 54 -5.81 5.76 5.70
CA ASP A 54 -7.14 5.92 5.09
C ASP A 54 -7.64 7.37 5.17
N GLY A 55 -7.06 8.17 6.05
CA GLY A 55 -7.52 9.53 6.33
C GLY A 55 -8.81 9.58 7.14
N VAL A 56 -9.42 10.77 7.14
CA VAL A 56 -10.65 11.08 7.88
C VAL A 56 -11.60 11.85 6.97
N SER A 57 -12.85 11.41 6.89
CA SER A 57 -13.92 12.17 6.25
C SER A 57 -14.71 12.96 7.29
N ALA A 58 -15.14 14.17 6.91
CA ALA A 58 -15.97 15.03 7.74
C ALA A 58 -17.07 15.68 6.89
N ASP A 59 -18.31 15.47 7.31
CA ASP A 59 -19.50 15.95 6.59
C ASP A 59 -20.31 16.88 7.49
N ILE A 60 -20.57 18.10 7.02
CA ILE A 60 -21.42 19.09 7.68
C ILE A 60 -22.77 19.09 6.97
N TYR A 61 -23.79 18.55 7.62
CA TYR A 61 -25.10 18.32 7.00
C TYR A 61 -26.23 18.97 7.80
N PRO A 62 -27.33 19.38 7.13
CA PRO A 62 -28.50 19.89 7.82
C PRO A 62 -29.26 18.74 8.49
N ILE A 63 -29.66 18.95 9.74
CA ILE A 63 -30.40 17.96 10.53
C ILE A 63 -31.86 17.93 10.03
N LYS A 64 -32.34 16.73 9.67
CA LYS A 64 -33.76 16.51 9.31
C LYS A 64 -34.64 16.54 10.57
N GLU A 65 -35.91 16.85 10.41
CA GLU A 65 -36.83 17.10 11.55
C GLU A 65 -36.98 15.91 12.51
N ASP A 66 -36.80 14.69 12.01
CA ASP A 66 -36.83 13.41 12.75
C ASP A 66 -35.66 13.21 13.72
N LYS A 67 -34.65 14.09 13.70
CA LYS A 67 -33.47 14.05 14.59
C LYS A 67 -33.30 15.28 15.48
N LYS A 68 -34.34 16.14 15.55
CA LYS A 68 -34.36 17.32 16.44
C LYS A 68 -34.41 16.94 17.93
N ASP A 69 -34.77 15.71 18.26
CA ASP A 69 -34.70 15.14 19.62
C ASP A 69 -33.27 15.15 20.20
N LYS A 70 -32.24 15.27 19.33
CA LYS A 70 -30.82 15.27 19.73
C LYS A 70 -30.23 16.65 19.97
N THR A 71 -30.79 17.69 19.35
CA THR A 71 -30.33 19.08 19.50
C THR A 71 -31.31 20.06 18.84
N ASP A 72 -31.37 21.27 19.38
CA ASP A 72 -32.10 22.40 18.78
C ASP A 72 -31.32 23.04 17.61
N ASN A 73 -30.06 22.65 17.39
CA ASN A 73 -29.28 23.15 16.26
C ASN A 73 -29.74 22.53 14.94
N VAL A 74 -29.58 23.26 13.83
CA VAL A 74 -30.00 22.80 12.49
C VAL A 74 -28.87 22.15 11.69
N TRP A 75 -27.64 22.14 12.23
CA TRP A 75 -26.46 21.53 11.59
C TRP A 75 -25.79 20.50 12.50
N ALA A 76 -25.35 19.40 11.90
CA ALA A 76 -24.53 18.38 12.54
C ALA A 76 -23.18 18.22 11.83
N LEU A 77 -22.21 17.67 12.56
CA LEU A 77 -20.91 17.29 12.04
C LEU A 77 -20.77 15.77 12.17
N HIS A 78 -20.77 15.08 11.03
CA HIS A 78 -20.44 13.66 10.94
C HIS A 78 -18.95 13.52 10.63
N VAL A 79 -18.28 12.58 11.27
CA VAL A 79 -16.86 12.29 11.08
C VAL A 79 -16.66 10.79 11.03
N ARG A 80 -15.86 10.33 10.08
CA ARG A 80 -15.62 8.90 9.86
C ARG A 80 -14.20 8.59 9.44
N ASN A 81 -13.74 7.39 9.80
CA ASN A 81 -12.61 6.74 9.13
C ASN A 81 -12.89 5.24 8.93
N LEU A 82 -12.06 4.56 8.15
CA LEU A 82 -12.14 3.11 7.97
C LEU A 82 -11.62 2.37 9.21
N PHE A 83 -11.97 1.09 9.37
CA PHE A 83 -11.46 0.30 10.49
C PHE A 83 -9.94 0.13 10.44
N SER A 84 -9.39 0.00 9.22
CA SER A 84 -7.97 -0.03 8.86
C SER A 84 -7.23 1.30 9.08
N ALA A 85 -7.93 2.36 9.48
CA ALA A 85 -7.33 3.68 9.62
C ALA A 85 -6.24 3.67 10.69
N SER A 86 -5.18 4.44 10.43
CA SER A 86 -4.02 4.54 11.31
C SER A 86 -4.37 5.15 12.68
N PHE A 87 -3.45 5.01 13.62
CA PHE A 87 -3.54 5.72 14.90
C PHE A 87 -3.70 7.24 14.71
N TYR A 88 -2.98 7.83 13.75
CA TYR A 88 -3.01 9.27 13.48
C TYR A 88 -4.34 9.71 12.87
N ASP A 89 -4.96 8.88 12.02
CA ASP A 89 -6.29 9.11 11.48
C ASP A 89 -7.33 9.13 12.61
N VAL A 90 -7.32 8.13 13.49
CA VAL A 90 -8.25 8.08 14.65
C VAL A 90 -7.99 9.25 15.61
N LYS A 91 -6.73 9.63 15.79
CA LYS A 91 -6.35 10.80 16.60
C LYS A 91 -6.88 12.10 15.98
N MET A 92 -6.81 12.26 14.65
CA MET A 92 -7.34 13.43 13.96
C MET A 92 -8.87 13.48 14.01
N LEU A 93 -9.54 12.33 13.80
CA LEU A 93 -10.98 12.18 13.97
C LEU A 93 -11.42 12.67 15.36
N ASN A 94 -10.75 12.16 16.40
CA ASN A 94 -11.03 12.55 17.79
C ASN A 94 -10.71 14.02 18.06
N ARG A 95 -9.62 14.56 17.47
CA ARG A 95 -9.25 15.97 17.60
C ARG A 95 -10.34 16.87 17.04
N LEU A 96 -10.84 16.60 15.83
CA LEU A 96 -11.93 17.37 15.22
C LEU A 96 -13.17 17.39 16.11
N LEU A 97 -13.61 16.22 16.60
CA LEU A 97 -14.77 16.13 17.49
C LEU A 97 -14.56 16.86 18.83
N ARG A 98 -13.36 16.77 19.42
CA ARG A 98 -13.01 17.46 20.67
C ARG A 98 -13.03 18.97 20.50
N GLU A 99 -12.37 19.50 19.47
CA GLU A 99 -12.34 20.95 19.20
C GLU A 99 -13.73 21.50 18.86
N ALA A 100 -14.50 20.77 18.05
CA ALA A 100 -15.86 21.14 17.72
C ALA A 100 -16.76 21.17 18.96
N ARG A 101 -16.71 20.12 19.79
CA ARG A 101 -17.51 20.06 21.03
C ARG A 101 -17.06 21.12 22.05
N LYS A 102 -15.76 21.39 22.17
CA LYS A 102 -15.23 22.45 23.05
C LYS A 102 -15.76 23.82 22.65
N LYS A 103 -15.84 24.10 21.34
CA LYS A 103 -16.28 25.39 20.81
C LYS A 103 -17.79 25.56 20.77
N PHE A 104 -18.52 24.51 20.41
CA PHE A 104 -19.94 24.56 20.07
C PHE A 104 -20.85 23.80 21.04
N GLY A 105 -20.29 23.12 22.04
CA GLY A 105 -21.02 22.25 22.95
C GLY A 105 -21.62 21.03 22.25
N GLY A 106 -22.68 20.48 22.82
CA GLY A 106 -23.46 19.40 22.23
C GLY A 106 -23.02 17.98 22.59
N THR A 107 -23.65 17.03 21.91
CA THR A 107 -23.56 15.60 22.23
C THR A 107 -23.03 14.79 21.05
N ILE A 108 -22.11 13.87 21.33
CA ILE A 108 -21.59 12.93 20.33
C ILE A 108 -22.42 11.64 20.37
N TYR A 109 -22.80 11.14 19.20
CA TYR A 109 -23.43 9.84 19.01
C TYR A 109 -22.65 9.07 17.95
N GLY A 110 -22.47 7.76 18.14
CA GLY A 110 -21.82 6.90 17.16
C GLY A 110 -21.54 5.53 17.73
N ASP A 111 -20.65 4.79 17.08
CA ASP A 111 -20.39 3.36 17.34
C ASP A 111 -19.97 3.04 18.79
N TYR A 112 -19.39 4.02 19.48
CA TYR A 112 -18.89 3.87 20.85
C TYR A 112 -19.87 4.35 21.93
N GLY A 113 -21.07 4.75 21.54
CA GLY A 113 -22.11 5.25 22.43
C GLY A 113 -22.09 6.76 22.66
N LYS A 114 -22.96 7.23 23.56
CA LYS A 114 -23.20 8.66 23.79
C LYS A 114 -22.00 9.34 24.47
N ASN A 115 -21.54 10.45 23.91
CA ASN A 115 -20.41 11.26 24.40
C ASN A 115 -19.08 10.50 24.52
N ARG A 116 -18.91 9.42 23.75
CA ARG A 116 -17.66 8.65 23.68
C ARG A 116 -16.91 8.99 22.40
N TYR A 117 -15.59 9.06 22.52
CA TYR A 117 -14.66 9.17 21.40
C TYR A 117 -14.21 7.78 20.97
N ALA A 118 -13.64 7.66 19.78
CA ALA A 118 -13.02 6.40 19.37
C ALA A 118 -11.83 6.08 20.29
N PRO A 119 -11.71 4.84 20.79
CA PRO A 119 -10.57 4.45 21.61
C PRO A 119 -9.28 4.52 20.79
N LEU A 120 -8.22 5.00 21.42
CA LEU A 120 -6.88 5.03 20.85
C LEU A 120 -6.06 3.92 21.52
N TRP A 121 -5.30 3.18 20.72
CA TRP A 121 -4.29 2.24 21.20
C TRP A 121 -2.94 2.93 21.35
N GLU A 122 -1.96 2.25 21.95
CA GLU A 122 -0.58 2.76 21.98
C GLU A 122 0.10 2.54 20.63
N ASP A 123 0.58 3.62 20.02
CA ASP A 123 1.34 3.59 18.77
C ASP A 123 2.83 3.66 19.07
N THR A 124 3.55 2.58 18.76
CA THR A 124 5.01 2.48 18.83
C THR A 124 5.65 2.47 17.45
N SER A 125 4.87 2.73 16.39
CA SER A 125 5.36 2.68 15.02
C SER A 125 6.33 3.83 14.71
N THR A 126 7.36 3.52 13.93
CA THR A 126 8.29 4.52 13.37
C THR A 126 7.89 4.86 11.93
N PRO A 127 8.39 5.99 11.36
CA PRO A 127 8.18 6.28 9.94
C PRO A 127 8.65 5.14 9.02
N ILE A 128 9.74 4.45 9.37
CA ILE A 128 10.23 3.28 8.63
C ILE A 128 9.21 2.15 8.67
N SER A 129 8.73 1.79 9.88
CA SER A 129 7.73 0.74 10.07
C SER A 129 6.46 1.02 9.26
N ARG A 130 5.86 2.21 9.42
CA ARG A 130 4.64 2.59 8.70
C ARG A 130 4.83 2.61 7.19
N GLY A 131 5.94 3.19 6.72
CA GLY A 131 6.23 3.26 5.29
C GLY A 131 6.41 1.89 4.65
N ILE A 132 7.18 1.00 5.27
CA ILE A 132 7.40 -0.35 4.74
C ILE A 132 6.11 -1.17 4.81
N SER A 133 5.34 -1.07 5.90
CA SER A 133 4.02 -1.71 6.00
C SER A 133 3.11 -1.31 4.85
N MET A 134 2.98 -0.01 4.59
CA MET A 134 2.14 0.51 3.50
C MET A 134 2.55 -0.06 2.13
N VAL A 135 3.85 -0.07 1.81
CA VAL A 135 4.36 -0.63 0.55
C VAL A 135 4.13 -2.15 0.49
N TYR A 136 4.42 -2.85 1.58
CA TYR A 136 4.31 -4.31 1.65
C TYR A 136 2.86 -4.75 1.45
N GLU A 137 1.91 -4.15 2.16
CA GLU A 137 0.49 -4.43 2.02
C GLU A 137 -0.03 -4.10 0.63
N GLU A 138 0.33 -2.94 0.07
CA GLU A 138 -0.13 -2.53 -1.25
C GLU A 138 0.28 -3.54 -2.33
N VAL A 139 1.54 -3.98 -2.30
CA VAL A 139 2.05 -4.95 -3.28
C VAL A 139 1.41 -6.32 -3.07
N LEU A 140 1.29 -6.78 -1.81
CA LEU A 140 0.62 -8.05 -1.51
C LEU A 140 -0.85 -8.04 -1.94
N ASN A 141 -1.57 -6.96 -1.68
CA ASN A 141 -2.98 -6.81 -2.05
C ASN A 141 -3.16 -6.78 -3.57
N ARG A 142 -2.28 -6.11 -4.31
CA ARG A 142 -2.28 -6.15 -5.78
C ARG A 142 -2.04 -7.56 -6.32
N ILE A 143 -1.05 -8.27 -5.78
CA ILE A 143 -0.78 -9.66 -6.17
C ILE A 143 -1.98 -10.55 -5.85
N LYS A 144 -2.57 -10.46 -4.64
CA LYS A 144 -3.77 -11.22 -4.24
C LYS A 144 -4.94 -10.97 -5.20
N LYS A 145 -5.20 -9.72 -5.58
CA LYS A 145 -6.26 -9.36 -6.55
C LYS A 145 -6.01 -9.99 -7.92
N VAL A 146 -4.76 -9.97 -8.40
CA VAL A 146 -4.39 -10.64 -9.66
C VAL A 146 -4.58 -12.15 -9.53
N GLU A 147 -4.06 -12.79 -8.47
CA GLU A 147 -4.22 -14.23 -8.22
C GLU A 147 -5.69 -14.66 -8.24
N PHE A 148 -6.59 -13.88 -7.62
CA PHE A 148 -8.03 -14.12 -7.64
C PHE A 148 -8.66 -13.97 -9.03
N SER A 149 -8.04 -13.18 -9.91
CA SER A 149 -8.54 -12.90 -11.27
C SER A 149 -7.97 -13.84 -12.33
N ILE A 150 -7.03 -14.74 -11.99
CA ILE A 150 -6.42 -15.65 -12.96
C ILE A 150 -7.46 -16.70 -13.39
N PRO A 151 -7.87 -16.74 -14.67
CA PRO A 151 -8.84 -17.69 -15.16
C PRO A 151 -8.28 -19.12 -15.12
N ASP A 152 -9.17 -20.10 -15.08
CA ASP A 152 -8.81 -21.50 -15.30
C ASP A 152 -8.47 -21.76 -16.77
N PRO A 153 -7.65 -22.78 -17.08
CA PRO A 153 -7.34 -23.15 -18.45
C PRO A 153 -8.63 -23.45 -19.24
N LYS A 154 -8.70 -22.95 -20.47
CA LYS A 154 -9.84 -23.21 -21.38
C LYS A 154 -9.73 -24.59 -22.02
N ILE A 155 -8.51 -25.06 -22.23
CA ILE A 155 -8.22 -26.39 -22.74
C ILE A 155 -7.54 -27.15 -21.61
N ASN A 156 -8.23 -28.17 -21.09
CA ASN A 156 -7.70 -29.04 -20.06
C ASN A 156 -8.16 -30.48 -20.30
N TYR A 157 -7.47 -31.17 -21.20
CA TYR A 157 -7.67 -32.60 -21.42
C TYR A 157 -6.94 -33.37 -20.32
N GLU A 158 -7.71 -34.08 -19.50
CA GLU A 158 -7.18 -35.04 -18.53
C GLU A 158 -6.82 -36.35 -19.25
N SER A 159 -5.62 -36.86 -19.02
CA SER A 159 -5.18 -38.15 -19.58
C SER A 159 -5.84 -39.31 -18.86
N LYS A 160 -6.42 -40.25 -19.61
CA LYS A 160 -6.88 -41.56 -19.13
C LYS A 160 -5.77 -42.61 -19.28
N GLU A 161 -5.94 -43.76 -18.61
CA GLU A 161 -4.94 -44.86 -18.52
C GLU A 161 -4.39 -45.38 -19.86
N ASN A 162 -4.98 -45.02 -21.01
CA ASN A 162 -4.56 -45.46 -22.35
C ASN A 162 -4.34 -44.31 -23.36
N ASP A 163 -4.32 -43.06 -22.91
CA ASP A 163 -4.17 -41.94 -23.84
C ASP A 163 -2.71 -41.68 -24.22
N ASP A 164 -2.49 -41.20 -25.45
CA ASP A 164 -1.20 -40.67 -25.87
C ASP A 164 -0.91 -39.35 -25.12
N LEU A 165 -0.12 -39.47 -24.05
CA LEU A 165 0.32 -38.35 -23.20
C LEU A 165 0.97 -37.23 -24.00
N THR A 166 1.69 -37.56 -25.08
CA THR A 166 2.38 -36.59 -25.94
C THR A 166 1.37 -35.74 -26.72
N PHE A 167 0.34 -36.39 -27.26
CA PHE A 167 -0.74 -35.72 -27.97
C PHE A 167 -1.57 -34.83 -27.02
N ILE A 168 -1.95 -35.34 -25.85
CA ILE A 168 -2.69 -34.56 -24.83
C ILE A 168 -1.89 -33.35 -24.36
N THR A 169 -0.57 -33.52 -24.12
CA THR A 169 0.30 -32.42 -23.71
C THR A 169 0.36 -31.35 -24.80
N SER A 170 0.47 -31.75 -26.07
CA SER A 170 0.48 -30.82 -27.20
C SER A 170 -0.82 -30.03 -27.30
N LEU A 171 -1.98 -30.67 -27.10
CA LEU A 171 -3.28 -29.98 -27.09
C LEU A 171 -3.39 -28.98 -25.92
N ASN A 172 -2.95 -29.37 -24.73
CA ASN A 172 -2.98 -28.49 -23.54
C ASN A 172 -1.98 -27.33 -23.63
N GLN A 173 -0.95 -27.43 -24.48
CA GLN A 173 -0.01 -26.35 -24.80
C GLN A 173 -0.60 -25.32 -25.78
N MET A 174 -1.64 -25.69 -26.54
CA MET A 174 -2.35 -24.78 -27.44
C MET A 174 -3.42 -23.93 -26.73
N ASP A 175 -3.56 -24.04 -25.39
CA ASP A 175 -4.52 -23.24 -24.64
C ASP A 175 -4.18 -21.74 -24.73
N PRO A 176 -5.05 -20.89 -25.32
CA PRO A 176 -4.78 -19.45 -25.42
C PRO A 176 -4.67 -18.75 -24.06
N THR A 177 -5.13 -19.39 -22.98
CA THR A 177 -4.95 -18.88 -21.61
C THR A 177 -3.47 -18.86 -21.19
N ARG A 178 -2.60 -19.63 -21.85
CA ARG A 178 -1.14 -19.59 -21.64
C ARG A 178 -0.55 -18.23 -21.97
N ASP A 179 -1.04 -17.56 -23.01
CA ASP A 179 -0.57 -16.22 -23.39
C ASP A 179 -0.90 -15.20 -22.31
N LEU A 180 -2.09 -15.31 -21.69
CA LEU A 180 -2.46 -14.49 -20.54
C LEU A 180 -1.54 -14.74 -19.35
N TYR A 181 -1.20 -16.00 -19.06
CA TYR A 181 -0.29 -16.31 -17.95
C TYR A 181 1.10 -15.73 -18.16
N ASN A 182 1.63 -15.80 -19.39
CA ASN A 182 2.91 -15.20 -19.75
C ASN A 182 2.85 -13.67 -19.61
N GLY A 183 1.75 -13.04 -20.05
CA GLY A 183 1.52 -11.61 -19.89
C GLY A 183 1.52 -11.12 -18.44
N LEU A 184 1.27 -12.01 -17.47
CA LEU A 184 1.29 -11.70 -16.03
C LEU A 184 2.69 -11.81 -15.39
N VAL A 185 3.68 -12.39 -16.08
CA VAL A 185 5.07 -12.47 -15.58
C VAL A 185 5.74 -11.08 -15.50
N PRO A 186 5.61 -10.19 -16.51
CA PRO A 186 6.02 -8.80 -16.38
C PRO A 186 5.39 -8.06 -15.19
N PHE A 187 4.11 -8.31 -14.89
CA PHE A 187 3.46 -7.74 -13.72
C PHE A 187 4.13 -8.22 -12.43
N ALA A 188 4.44 -9.51 -12.32
CA ALA A 188 5.15 -10.08 -11.18
C ALA A 188 6.51 -9.38 -10.95
N VAL A 189 7.32 -9.22 -12.00
CA VAL A 189 8.61 -8.52 -11.91
C VAL A 189 8.45 -7.03 -11.59
N SER A 190 7.40 -6.38 -12.10
CA SER A 190 7.12 -4.97 -11.79
C SER A 190 6.72 -4.78 -10.33
N ALA A 191 5.96 -5.71 -9.75
CA ALA A 191 5.65 -5.73 -8.32
C ALA A 191 6.92 -5.88 -7.46
N PHE A 192 7.84 -6.73 -7.90
CA PHE A 192 9.15 -6.91 -7.26
C PHE A 192 9.99 -5.63 -7.31
N GLU A 193 10.12 -5.03 -8.49
CA GLU A 193 10.83 -3.76 -8.69
C GLU A 193 10.26 -2.64 -7.82
N PHE A 194 8.95 -2.48 -7.85
CA PHE A 194 8.24 -1.46 -7.07
C PHE A 194 8.51 -1.64 -5.57
N PHE A 195 8.37 -2.85 -5.04
CA PHE A 195 8.64 -3.12 -3.63
C PHE A 195 10.05 -2.69 -3.22
N PHE A 196 11.09 -3.17 -3.91
CA PHE A 196 12.46 -2.85 -3.54
C PHE A 196 12.80 -1.37 -3.74
N SER A 197 12.31 -0.75 -4.82
CA SER A 197 12.52 0.68 -5.07
C SER A 197 11.89 1.56 -3.99
N GLN A 198 10.65 1.25 -3.59
CA GLN A 198 9.93 2.06 -2.60
C GLN A 198 10.52 1.89 -1.20
N ILE A 199 10.78 0.66 -0.74
CA ILE A 199 11.39 0.49 0.59
C ILE A 199 12.80 1.08 0.63
N PHE A 200 13.55 1.04 -0.48
CA PHE A 200 14.86 1.68 -0.55
C PHE A 200 14.76 3.19 -0.35
N GLN A 201 13.80 3.85 -1.01
CA GLN A 201 13.57 5.29 -0.84
C GLN A 201 13.14 5.66 0.59
N ILE A 202 12.27 4.84 1.19
CA ILE A 202 11.85 5.03 2.59
C ILE A 202 13.07 4.92 3.51
N LEU A 203 13.85 3.86 3.36
CA LEU A 203 15.03 3.63 4.19
C LEU A 203 16.06 4.75 4.01
N LEU A 204 16.33 5.19 2.78
CA LEU A 204 17.22 6.33 2.53
C LEU A 204 16.83 7.59 3.30
N LYS A 205 15.53 7.84 3.45
CA LYS A 205 15.00 9.05 4.10
C LYS A 205 15.16 9.02 5.62
N TYR A 206 15.10 7.85 6.26
CA TYR A 206 15.00 7.74 7.72
C TYR A 206 16.09 6.90 8.40
N ASP A 207 16.90 6.15 7.65
CA ASP A 207 18.05 5.41 8.19
C ASP A 207 19.20 6.37 8.50
N ASP A 208 19.68 6.35 9.75
CA ASP A 208 20.71 7.27 10.23
C ASP A 208 22.02 7.18 9.41
N TYR A 209 22.41 5.96 9.04
CA TYR A 209 23.61 5.72 8.23
C TYR A 209 23.46 6.35 6.83
N SER A 210 22.29 6.19 6.21
CA SER A 210 21.96 6.82 4.92
C SER A 210 21.95 8.33 5.01
N ILE A 211 21.34 8.90 6.04
CA ILE A 211 21.25 10.35 6.24
C ILE A 211 22.64 10.98 6.37
N GLU A 212 23.52 10.38 7.17
CA GLU A 212 24.91 10.85 7.31
C GLU A 212 25.67 10.75 5.98
N LYS A 213 25.45 9.68 5.22
CA LYS A 213 26.06 9.52 3.91
C LYS A 213 25.54 10.55 2.91
N LEU A 214 24.24 10.83 2.90
CA LEU A 214 23.59 11.82 2.02
C LEU A 214 24.20 13.21 2.16
N LYS A 215 24.55 13.63 3.38
CA LYS A 215 25.17 14.95 3.63
C LYS A 215 26.48 15.17 2.87
N ASN A 216 27.22 14.10 2.61
CA ASN A 216 28.55 14.15 2.00
C ASN A 216 28.57 13.55 0.58
N TYR A 217 27.41 13.12 0.06
CA TYR A 217 27.34 12.45 -1.22
C TYR A 217 27.35 13.46 -2.37
N ASN A 218 28.38 13.38 -3.21
CA ASN A 218 28.52 14.24 -4.38
C ASN A 218 27.99 13.52 -5.64
N GLN A 219 26.81 13.95 -6.12
CA GLN A 219 26.22 13.47 -7.36
C GLN A 219 25.92 14.67 -8.28
N LYS A 220 26.17 14.49 -9.58
CA LYS A 220 25.64 15.42 -10.60
C LYS A 220 24.13 15.23 -10.70
N ILE A 221 23.38 16.27 -10.35
CA ILE A 221 21.91 16.30 -10.46
C ILE A 221 21.56 17.17 -11.66
N ASP A 222 20.66 16.69 -12.51
CA ASP A 222 20.11 17.48 -13.62
C ASP A 222 19.26 18.64 -13.08
N PHE A 223 19.33 19.79 -13.71
CA PHE A 223 18.48 20.94 -13.37
C PHE A 223 16.99 20.60 -13.50
N TYR A 224 16.61 19.72 -14.43
CA TYR A 224 15.25 19.22 -14.53
C TYR A 224 14.79 18.49 -13.26
N ASP A 225 15.65 17.65 -12.67
CA ASP A 225 15.35 16.96 -11.42
C ASP A 225 15.23 17.94 -10.24
N LEU A 226 16.07 18.98 -10.22
CA LEU A 226 15.97 20.05 -9.21
C LEU A 226 14.63 20.80 -9.27
N LEU A 227 14.13 21.08 -10.48
CA LEU A 227 12.81 21.70 -10.66
C LEU A 227 11.69 20.79 -10.13
N LEU A 228 11.73 19.50 -10.44
CA LEU A 228 10.74 18.54 -9.95
C LEU A 228 10.77 18.39 -8.42
N ILE A 229 11.95 18.44 -7.81
CA ILE A 229 12.09 18.44 -6.34
C ILE A 229 11.47 19.70 -5.74
N LYS A 230 11.77 20.87 -6.31
CA LYS A 230 11.22 22.15 -5.84
C LYS A 230 9.69 22.18 -5.92
N GLU A 231 9.10 21.52 -6.92
CA GLU A 231 7.65 21.40 -7.08
C GLU A 231 7.01 20.27 -6.26
N ASN A 232 7.77 19.58 -5.40
CA ASN A 232 7.34 18.40 -4.64
C ASN A 232 6.81 17.24 -5.53
N LYS A 233 7.27 17.16 -6.79
CA LYS A 233 6.90 16.10 -7.74
C LYS A 233 7.88 14.94 -7.74
N LYS A 234 9.08 15.15 -7.21
CA LYS A 234 10.14 14.14 -7.07
C LYS A 234 10.84 14.32 -5.73
N THR A 235 11.28 13.22 -5.13
CA THR A 235 12.06 13.26 -3.88
C THR A 235 13.54 13.08 -4.18
N ILE A 236 14.41 13.51 -3.24
CA ILE A 236 15.87 13.30 -3.35
C ILE A 236 16.15 11.80 -3.39
N GLU A 237 15.48 11.04 -2.53
CA GLU A 237 15.59 9.58 -2.46
C GLU A 237 15.15 8.94 -3.77
N GLY A 238 14.12 9.47 -4.43
CA GLY A 238 13.67 9.02 -5.75
C GLY A 238 14.68 9.29 -6.86
N VAL A 239 15.42 10.40 -6.81
CA VAL A 239 16.54 10.67 -7.74
C VAL A 239 17.65 9.64 -7.56
N ILE A 240 18.02 9.35 -6.31
CA ILE A 240 19.09 8.37 -6.01
C ILE A 240 18.66 6.96 -6.39
N ALA A 241 17.42 6.57 -6.07
CA ALA A 241 16.86 5.28 -6.47
C ALA A 241 16.86 5.10 -7.99
N GLY A 242 16.64 6.18 -8.76
CA GLY A 242 16.70 6.17 -10.22
C GLY A 242 18.06 5.76 -10.82
N ASN A 243 19.15 5.79 -10.04
CA ASN A 243 20.46 5.34 -10.48
C ASN A 243 20.62 3.80 -10.49
N TYR A 244 19.66 3.07 -9.92
CA TYR A 244 19.71 1.62 -9.78
C TYR A 244 18.54 0.95 -10.51
N SER A 245 18.79 -0.22 -11.09
CA SER A 245 17.73 -1.05 -11.67
C SER A 245 17.22 -2.05 -10.63
N PHE A 246 16.00 -1.85 -10.13
CA PHE A 246 15.36 -2.78 -9.19
C PHE A 246 14.73 -4.01 -9.90
N GLN A 247 15.02 -4.21 -11.19
CA GLN A 247 14.73 -5.45 -11.93
C GLN A 247 15.92 -6.40 -11.94
N ASN A 248 17.00 -6.12 -11.21
CA ASN A 248 18.22 -6.94 -11.18
C ASN A 248 18.72 -7.11 -9.73
N ILE A 249 18.82 -8.35 -9.26
CA ILE A 249 19.23 -8.65 -7.87
C ILE A 249 20.61 -8.06 -7.52
N ASN A 250 21.56 -8.06 -8.46
CA ASN A 250 22.89 -7.50 -8.21
C ASN A 250 22.83 -5.98 -8.02
N GLN A 251 21.99 -5.29 -8.78
CA GLN A 251 21.78 -3.84 -8.64
C GLN A 251 21.04 -3.50 -7.35
N ILE A 252 20.02 -4.29 -6.99
CA ILE A 252 19.33 -4.17 -5.68
C ILE A 252 20.35 -4.34 -4.55
N ASN A 253 21.12 -5.43 -4.57
CA ASN A 253 22.11 -5.70 -3.54
C ASN A 253 23.18 -4.60 -3.48
N LYS A 254 23.62 -4.08 -4.63
CA LYS A 254 24.55 -2.94 -4.68
C LYS A 254 23.95 -1.72 -3.98
N ALA A 255 22.73 -1.32 -4.34
CA ALA A 255 22.05 -0.16 -3.75
C ALA A 255 21.94 -0.28 -2.22
N PHE A 256 21.43 -1.41 -1.73
CA PHE A 256 21.25 -1.64 -0.29
C PHE A 256 22.57 -1.78 0.47
N LYS A 257 23.59 -2.44 -0.09
CA LYS A 257 24.91 -2.49 0.56
C LYS A 257 25.53 -1.12 0.63
N GLU A 258 25.48 -0.37 -0.47
CA GLU A 258 26.11 0.92 -0.60
C GLU A 258 25.49 1.95 0.34
N TRP A 259 24.16 2.00 0.42
CA TRP A 259 23.47 3.06 1.15
C TRP A 259 22.99 2.65 2.53
N LEU A 260 22.73 1.37 2.76
CA LEU A 260 22.11 0.90 3.99
C LEU A 260 22.99 -0.11 4.75
N GLY A 261 24.14 -0.52 4.19
CA GLY A 261 24.95 -1.60 4.75
C GLY A 261 24.24 -2.95 4.79
N THR A 262 23.16 -3.13 4.03
CA THR A 262 22.33 -4.35 4.06
C THR A 262 22.67 -5.27 2.87
N ASP A 263 23.01 -6.53 3.16
CA ASP A 263 23.24 -7.56 2.13
C ASP A 263 21.92 -8.25 1.74
N ILE A 264 21.22 -7.70 0.75
CA ILE A 264 19.97 -8.29 0.24
C ILE A 264 20.22 -9.67 -0.37
N ARG A 265 21.37 -9.87 -1.00
CA ARG A 265 21.68 -11.16 -1.61
C ARG A 265 21.75 -12.27 -0.57
N SER A 266 22.43 -12.04 0.56
CA SER A 266 22.50 -13.02 1.64
C SER A 266 21.12 -13.33 2.26
N ILE A 267 20.24 -12.32 2.36
CA ILE A 267 18.86 -12.49 2.83
C ILE A 267 18.06 -13.40 1.88
N LEU A 268 18.22 -13.21 0.56
CA LEU A 268 17.55 -14.00 -0.47
C LEU A 268 18.23 -15.35 -0.76
N PHE A 269 19.47 -15.56 -0.33
CA PHE A 269 20.18 -16.84 -0.46
C PHE A 269 19.72 -17.86 0.60
N LYS A 270 18.40 -18.07 0.71
CA LYS A 270 17.77 -19.03 1.60
C LYS A 270 16.97 -20.04 0.80
N LYS A 271 17.04 -21.31 1.21
CA LYS A 271 16.17 -22.37 0.68
C LYS A 271 14.77 -22.20 1.26
N LYS A 272 13.77 -22.14 0.40
CA LYS A 272 12.35 -22.09 0.79
C LYS A 272 11.54 -23.07 -0.04
N LYS A 273 10.44 -23.55 0.55
CA LYS A 273 9.45 -24.36 -0.15
C LYS A 273 8.56 -23.43 -0.99
N ILE A 274 8.53 -23.66 -2.30
CA ILE A 274 7.70 -22.96 -3.28
C ILE A 274 6.87 -24.03 -3.98
N GLY A 275 5.57 -24.06 -3.70
CA GLY A 275 4.70 -25.15 -4.13
C GLY A 275 5.21 -26.49 -3.58
N LYS A 276 5.57 -27.41 -4.49
CA LYS A 276 6.09 -28.75 -4.16
C LYS A 276 7.62 -28.82 -4.06
N ASN A 277 8.35 -27.78 -4.47
CA ASN A 277 9.81 -27.82 -4.61
C ASN A 277 10.51 -26.95 -3.56
N VAL A 278 11.73 -27.34 -3.18
CA VAL A 278 12.61 -26.53 -2.34
C VAL A 278 13.71 -25.94 -3.22
N ALA A 279 13.81 -24.63 -3.27
CA ALA A 279 14.81 -23.93 -4.07
C ALA A 279 15.35 -22.70 -3.34
N PHE A 280 16.50 -22.21 -3.78
CA PHE A 280 17.02 -20.91 -3.35
C PHE A 280 16.18 -19.79 -3.95
N LEU A 281 15.73 -18.84 -3.12
CA LEU A 281 14.91 -17.72 -3.59
C LEU A 281 15.63 -16.88 -4.63
N GLU A 282 16.91 -16.55 -4.40
CA GLU A 282 17.75 -15.80 -5.35
C GLU A 282 17.71 -16.41 -6.77
N ASN A 283 17.90 -17.72 -6.87
CA ASN A 283 17.91 -18.42 -8.15
C ASN A 283 16.53 -18.34 -8.83
N LYS A 284 15.45 -18.58 -8.07
CA LYS A 284 14.09 -18.53 -8.61
C LYS A 284 13.69 -17.13 -9.06
N ILE A 285 14.05 -16.10 -8.31
CA ILE A 285 13.83 -14.71 -8.70
C ILE A 285 14.62 -14.36 -9.97
N SER A 286 15.88 -14.82 -10.06
CA SER A 286 16.71 -14.62 -11.26
C SER A 286 16.11 -15.30 -12.50
N GLU A 287 15.58 -16.52 -12.36
CA GLU A 287 14.84 -17.21 -13.41
C GLU A 287 13.62 -16.39 -13.88
N ILE A 288 12.83 -15.86 -12.94
CA ILE A 288 11.64 -15.05 -13.24
C ILE A 288 12.01 -13.75 -13.98
N ILE A 289 13.05 -13.04 -13.52
CA ILE A 289 13.56 -11.81 -14.16
C ILE A 289 14.03 -12.10 -15.59
N ASN A 290 14.83 -13.16 -15.77
CA ASN A 290 15.31 -13.59 -17.08
C ASN A 290 14.15 -13.99 -18.01
N PHE A 291 13.13 -14.64 -17.46
CA PHE A 291 11.96 -15.01 -18.23
C PHE A 291 11.17 -13.78 -18.70
N ARG A 292 10.95 -12.78 -17.83
CA ARG A 292 10.37 -11.49 -18.21
C ARG A 292 11.17 -10.81 -19.33
N HIS A 293 12.50 -10.87 -19.28
CA HIS A 293 13.34 -10.32 -20.35
C HIS A 293 13.08 -11.00 -21.70
N LYS A 294 12.98 -12.34 -21.73
CA LYS A 294 12.64 -13.11 -22.94
C LYS A 294 11.26 -12.74 -23.49
N ILE A 295 10.25 -12.58 -22.63
CA ILE A 295 8.90 -12.19 -23.04
C ILE A 295 8.91 -10.80 -23.69
N ILE A 296 9.54 -9.81 -23.05
CA ILE A 296 9.45 -8.41 -23.48
C ILE A 296 10.33 -8.10 -24.69
N HIS A 297 11.55 -8.62 -24.73
CA HIS A 297 12.50 -8.26 -25.78
C HIS A 297 12.51 -9.23 -26.95
N HIS A 298 12.15 -10.50 -26.72
CA HIS A 298 12.19 -11.53 -27.76
C HIS A 298 10.82 -12.10 -28.10
N PHE A 299 9.74 -11.62 -27.45
CA PHE A 299 8.38 -12.13 -27.64
C PHE A 299 8.30 -13.67 -27.48
N LEU A 300 9.11 -14.22 -26.59
CA LEU A 300 9.20 -15.65 -26.33
C LEU A 300 8.26 -16.04 -25.18
N PHE A 301 7.21 -16.78 -25.52
CA PHE A 301 6.21 -17.30 -24.59
C PHE A 301 6.54 -18.74 -24.19
N ASP A 302 6.28 -19.09 -22.93
CA ASP A 302 6.35 -20.46 -22.43
C ASP A 302 4.97 -21.12 -22.52
N ASN A 303 4.80 -22.03 -23.48
CA ASN A 303 3.56 -22.79 -23.68
C ASN A 303 3.31 -23.80 -22.55
N GLU A 304 4.31 -24.10 -21.73
CA GLU A 304 4.19 -24.96 -20.55
C GLU A 304 3.86 -24.19 -19.26
N LEU A 305 3.71 -22.86 -19.32
CA LEU A 305 3.41 -22.05 -18.14
C LEU A 305 1.97 -22.32 -17.68
N THR A 306 1.83 -23.12 -16.63
CA THR A 306 0.51 -23.42 -16.04
C THR A 306 0.05 -22.37 -15.05
N ARG A 307 -1.26 -22.36 -14.77
CA ARG A 307 -1.84 -21.56 -13.68
C ARG A 307 -1.11 -21.82 -12.36
N GLU A 308 -0.81 -23.08 -12.04
CA GLU A 308 -0.02 -23.46 -10.85
C GLU A 308 1.40 -22.88 -10.90
N LYS A 309 2.10 -22.99 -12.04
CA LYS A 309 3.44 -22.40 -12.20
C LYS A 309 3.41 -20.87 -12.03
N LEU A 310 2.40 -20.18 -12.57
CA LEU A 310 2.22 -18.74 -12.39
C LEU A 310 1.95 -18.36 -10.92
N ILE A 311 1.09 -19.11 -10.23
CA ILE A 311 0.87 -18.91 -8.79
C ILE A 311 2.16 -19.14 -7.99
N ASN A 312 2.99 -20.11 -8.40
CA ASN A 312 4.31 -20.32 -7.79
C ASN A 312 5.26 -19.13 -8.04
N ILE A 313 5.18 -18.46 -9.19
CA ILE A 313 5.92 -17.20 -9.43
C ILE A 313 5.48 -16.13 -8.44
N PHE A 314 4.18 -15.88 -8.30
CA PHE A 314 3.66 -14.90 -7.33
C PHE A 314 4.02 -15.27 -5.89
N SER A 315 3.93 -16.55 -5.54
CA SER A 315 4.35 -17.06 -4.22
C SER A 315 5.84 -16.82 -3.95
N THR A 316 6.70 -17.07 -4.94
CA THR A 316 8.15 -16.81 -4.84
C THR A 316 8.42 -15.34 -4.50
N ILE A 317 7.75 -14.43 -5.21
CA ILE A 317 7.90 -12.98 -5.00
C ILE A 317 7.39 -12.58 -3.61
N LYS A 318 6.22 -13.04 -3.19
CA LYS A 318 5.67 -12.77 -1.84
C LYS A 318 6.60 -13.27 -0.72
N ILE A 319 7.18 -14.47 -0.88
CA ILE A 319 8.14 -15.02 0.08
C ILE A 319 9.40 -14.16 0.12
N SER A 320 9.89 -13.68 -1.03
CA SER A 320 11.06 -12.80 -1.08
C SER A 320 10.86 -11.50 -0.30
N PHE A 321 9.67 -10.89 -0.43
CA PHE A 321 9.32 -9.69 0.32
C PHE A 321 9.28 -9.97 1.82
N LYS A 322 8.68 -11.09 2.23
CA LYS A 322 8.61 -11.49 3.63
C LYS A 322 10.00 -11.67 4.25
N GLU A 323 10.93 -12.34 3.56
CA GLU A 323 12.28 -12.53 4.10
C GLU A 323 13.04 -11.21 4.26
N VAL A 324 12.85 -10.26 3.35
CA VAL A 324 13.46 -8.93 3.44
C VAL A 324 12.80 -8.11 4.54
N VAL A 325 11.47 -8.11 4.65
CA VAL A 325 10.73 -7.45 5.74
C VAL A 325 11.23 -7.95 7.09
N ASN A 326 11.27 -9.26 7.31
CA ASN A 326 11.77 -9.84 8.56
C ASN A 326 13.21 -9.38 8.89
N ALA A 327 14.09 -9.35 7.89
CA ALA A 327 15.47 -8.89 8.10
C ALA A 327 15.54 -7.39 8.46
N LEU A 328 14.62 -6.58 7.95
CA LEU A 328 14.52 -5.15 8.29
C LEU A 328 13.90 -4.95 9.67
N GLU A 329 12.90 -5.75 10.06
CA GLU A 329 12.36 -5.77 11.43
C GLU A 329 13.48 -6.03 12.45
N ASP A 330 14.30 -7.06 12.22
CA ASP A 330 15.44 -7.41 13.07
C ASP A 330 16.47 -6.28 13.11
N LYS A 331 16.84 -5.72 11.94
CA LYS A 331 17.85 -4.65 11.85
C LYS A 331 17.45 -3.38 12.60
N TYR A 332 16.20 -2.95 12.46
CA TYR A 332 15.71 -1.69 13.03
C TYR A 332 14.99 -1.87 14.37
N SER A 333 14.83 -3.10 14.85
CA SER A 333 14.04 -3.41 16.06
C SER A 333 12.63 -2.82 16.00
N ILE A 334 12.00 -2.95 14.84
CA ILE A 334 10.64 -2.45 14.56
C ILE A 334 9.72 -3.60 14.20
N LYS A 335 8.41 -3.36 14.29
CA LYS A 335 7.39 -4.26 13.77
C LYS A 335 6.81 -3.68 12.49
N ILE A 336 6.77 -4.47 11.44
CA ILE A 336 6.13 -4.14 10.17
C ILE A 336 4.78 -4.88 10.19
N GLU A 337 3.72 -4.11 10.37
CA GLU A 337 2.37 -4.63 10.39
C GLU A 337 1.93 -5.09 8.99
N ASN A 338 1.11 -6.13 8.98
CA ASN A 338 0.40 -6.64 7.80
C ASN A 338 -1.06 -6.84 8.20
N HIS A 339 -1.91 -5.92 7.76
CA HIS A 339 -3.33 -5.85 8.06
C HIS A 339 -4.20 -6.72 7.12
N SER A 340 -3.59 -7.51 6.23
CA SER A 340 -4.26 -8.20 5.10
C SER A 340 -4.54 -9.69 5.24
#